data_AF-A0A3C1VRG4-F1
#
_entry.id   AF-A0A3C1VRG4-F1
#
_cell.length_a   1.000
_cell.length_b   1.000
_cell.length_c   1.000
_cell.angle_alpha   90.00
_cell.angle_beta   90.00
_cell.angle_gamma   90.00
#
_symmetry.space_group_name_H-M   'P 1'
#
loop_
_entity.id
_entity.type
_entity.pdbx_description
1 polymer ?
#
loop_
_entity_poly.entity_id
_entity_poly.type
_entity_poly.pdbx_seq_one_letter_code
_entity_poly.pdbx_strand_id
1 'polypeptide(L)'
;MQLLTIPLSRSLKQMLMMAADVLMLFMALAFSFMLLRADLLGQDQRFYFFFSLATALSILFFIRIGLYRIVLLYMGLQAGFLMLQAVTLATCLLAATYFFTQTAATADYSVLPIFWMISLLLIGGSRFVAKVLLQSLIQNFRPKEPVVIYGAGSSGMQLVVSLQTGDQYLPVAFVDDGQSMIGSTVHGIRVYSPNSLYELIETYSVRQILLAIPSATHAERKEILNRLEHLPVHVRTVPDLFDMVSGKVGVDEIRDIDIEDLLGRDIVPPNPELLGACITGQSVMVTGAGGSIGSELCRQIINISPARVVLLDSFEFGLYAIEGELREGLKAIEGGDQIEIVALLGSVCNKAQMDSVIKSFEVDTVYHVAAYKQVPMVEKNIVEGTQNNIFGTLTSAQAAELNGVKNFVLISTDKAVRPTNFMGATKRFAEQVLQAMAQRGSATRFSMVRFGNVLGSSGSVVPLFRRQISGGGPGTVTHPRGTR
;
A
#
# COMPACT_ATOMS: atom_id res chain seq x y z
N MET A 1 -5.15 -5.01 -15.78
CA MET A 1 -6.32 -4.29 -16.36
C MET A 1 -6.73 -4.96 -17.68
N GLN A 2 -7.52 -6.03 -17.62
CA GLN A 2 -8.30 -6.47 -18.78
C GLN A 2 -9.62 -5.70 -18.72
N LEU A 3 -9.67 -4.53 -19.37
CA LEU A 3 -10.94 -3.89 -19.66
C LEU A 3 -11.75 -4.90 -20.48
N LEU A 4 -12.99 -5.15 -20.07
CA LEU A 4 -14.01 -5.85 -20.85
C LEU A 4 -14.21 -5.07 -22.15
N THR A 5 -13.30 -5.28 -23.10
CA THR A 5 -13.53 -4.89 -24.47
C THR A 5 -14.61 -5.82 -24.93
N ILE A 6 -15.75 -5.27 -25.35
CA ILE A 6 -16.64 -5.94 -26.32
C ILE A 6 -15.70 -6.67 -27.30
N PRO A 7 -15.84 -8.01 -27.49
CA PRO A 7 -14.85 -8.90 -28.09
C PRO A 7 -14.77 -8.70 -29.62
N LEU A 8 -14.58 -7.46 -30.03
CA LEU A 8 -14.41 -7.00 -31.38
C LEU A 8 -12.95 -6.57 -31.50
N SER A 9 -12.28 -7.07 -32.53
CA SER A 9 -10.91 -6.65 -32.86
C SER A 9 -10.84 -5.14 -33.02
N ARG A 10 -9.67 -4.55 -32.73
CA ARG A 10 -9.46 -3.09 -32.88
C ARG A 10 -9.79 -2.62 -34.29
N SER A 11 -9.46 -3.42 -35.31
CA SER A 11 -9.77 -3.17 -36.71
C SER A 11 -11.26 -3.16 -36.99
N LEU A 12 -12.04 -4.07 -36.40
CA LEU A 12 -13.49 -4.11 -36.59
C LEU A 12 -14.20 -2.91 -35.98
N LYS A 13 -13.76 -2.45 -34.80
CA LYS A 13 -14.28 -1.21 -34.17
C LYS A 13 -14.01 0.02 -35.05
N GLN A 14 -12.81 0.10 -35.61
CA GLN A 14 -12.44 1.19 -36.52
C GLN A 14 -13.26 1.15 -37.81
N MET A 15 -13.45 -0.02 -38.40
CA MET A 15 -14.27 -0.20 -39.60
C MET A 15 -15.73 0.21 -39.38
N LEU A 16 -16.32 -0.18 -38.24
CA LEU A 16 -17.68 0.22 -37.87
C LEU A 16 -17.82 1.73 -37.70
N MET A 17 -16.84 2.38 -37.05
CA MET A 17 -16.83 3.85 -36.91
C MET A 17 -16.68 4.55 -38.27
N MET A 18 -15.85 4.04 -39.18
CA MET A 18 -15.71 4.59 -40.53
C MET A 18 -17.01 4.46 -41.33
N ALA A 19 -17.65 3.29 -41.28
CA ALA A 19 -18.93 3.07 -41.95
C ALA A 19 -20.03 4.00 -41.41
N ALA A 20 -20.07 4.20 -40.10
CA ALA A 20 -20.98 5.13 -39.45
C ALA A 20 -20.72 6.58 -39.86
N ASP A 21 -19.46 7.03 -39.89
CA ASP A 21 -19.10 8.40 -40.29
C ASP A 21 -19.42 8.67 -41.78
N VAL A 22 -19.23 7.68 -42.67
CA VAL A 22 -19.68 7.78 -44.08
C VAL A 22 -21.18 8.01 -44.12
N LEU A 23 -21.97 7.17 -43.46
CA LEU A 23 -23.42 7.31 -43.41
C LEU A 23 -23.84 8.67 -42.83
N MET A 24 -23.17 9.15 -41.78
CA MET A 24 -23.45 10.44 -41.17
C MET A 24 -23.15 11.63 -42.08
N LEU A 25 -22.09 11.57 -42.90
CA LEU A 25 -21.81 12.61 -43.89
C LEU A 25 -22.86 12.63 -45.00
N PHE A 26 -23.32 11.47 -45.47
CA PHE A 26 -24.44 11.39 -46.43
C PHE A 26 -25.74 11.92 -45.81
N MET A 27 -26.06 11.56 -44.56
CA MET A 27 -27.22 12.07 -43.84
C MET A 27 -27.12 13.59 -43.61
N ALA A 28 -25.93 14.10 -43.28
CA ALA A 28 -25.72 15.53 -43.10
C ALA A 28 -25.99 16.31 -44.39
N LEU A 29 -25.54 15.79 -45.54
CA LEU A 29 -25.84 16.37 -46.84
C LEU A 29 -27.35 16.35 -47.12
N ALA A 30 -28.00 15.19 -46.94
CA ALA A 30 -29.43 15.03 -47.16
C ALA A 30 -30.27 15.99 -46.31
N PHE A 31 -29.95 16.11 -45.01
CA PHE A 31 -30.63 17.05 -44.13
C PHE A 31 -30.36 18.50 -44.49
N SER A 32 -29.16 18.82 -44.97
CA SER A 32 -28.83 20.20 -45.40
C SER A 32 -29.68 20.62 -46.60
N PHE A 33 -29.82 19.76 -47.60
CA PHE A 33 -30.69 20.00 -48.76
C PHE A 33 -32.18 20.03 -48.38
N MET A 34 -32.62 19.12 -47.51
CA MET A 34 -34.00 19.08 -47.03
C MET A 34 -34.38 20.36 -46.26
N LEU A 35 -33.48 20.87 -45.41
CA LEU A 35 -33.71 22.08 -44.61
C LEU A 35 -33.83 23.33 -45.50
N LEU A 36 -33.04 23.38 -46.57
CA LEU A 36 -33.08 24.46 -47.56
C LEU A 36 -34.18 24.27 -48.63
N ARG A 37 -34.94 23.17 -48.56
CA ARG A 37 -35.92 22.76 -49.59
C ARG A 37 -35.30 22.69 -50.99
N ALA A 38 -34.00 22.37 -51.07
CA ALA A 38 -33.26 22.18 -52.30
C ALA A 38 -33.42 20.75 -52.81
N ASP A 39 -33.44 20.58 -54.14
CA ASP A 39 -33.53 19.25 -54.75
C ASP A 39 -32.16 18.56 -54.76
N LEU A 40 -32.01 17.56 -53.89
CA LEU A 40 -30.82 16.71 -53.86
C LEU A 40 -30.82 15.70 -55.00
N LEU A 41 -31.99 15.18 -55.41
CA LEU A 41 -32.10 14.12 -56.41
C LEU A 41 -31.94 14.66 -57.84
N GLY A 42 -32.29 15.93 -58.05
CA GLY A 42 -32.12 16.66 -59.31
C GLY A 42 -30.69 17.12 -59.65
N GLN A 43 -29.68 16.76 -58.84
CA GLN A 43 -28.29 17.14 -59.09
C GLN A 43 -27.64 16.36 -60.25
N ASP A 44 -26.65 16.97 -60.91
CA ASP A 44 -25.91 16.33 -62.02
C ASP A 44 -25.08 15.12 -61.53
N GLN A 45 -24.86 14.13 -62.39
CA GLN A 45 -24.00 12.96 -62.12
C GLN A 45 -22.60 13.36 -61.66
N ARG A 46 -22.09 14.49 -62.16
CA ARG A 46 -20.82 15.08 -61.73
C ARG A 46 -20.82 15.44 -60.23
N PHE A 47 -21.92 15.99 -59.71
CA PHE A 47 -22.03 16.33 -58.29
C PHE A 47 -21.89 15.08 -57.41
N TYR A 48 -22.61 14.01 -57.73
CA TYR A 48 -22.52 12.76 -56.97
C TYR A 48 -21.13 12.12 -57.03
N PHE A 49 -20.48 12.17 -58.20
CA PHE A 49 -19.11 11.69 -58.35
C PHE A 49 -18.13 12.48 -57.45
N PHE A 50 -18.13 13.81 -57.53
CA PHE A 50 -17.25 14.65 -56.72
C PHE A 50 -17.58 14.59 -55.22
N PHE A 51 -18.85 14.43 -54.84
CA PHE A 51 -19.25 14.24 -53.45
C PHE A 51 -18.76 12.89 -52.89
N SER A 52 -18.86 11.82 -53.68
CA SER A 52 -18.34 10.50 -53.28
C SER A 52 -16.81 10.54 -53.11
N LEU A 53 -16.11 11.26 -53.99
CA LEU A 53 -14.68 11.50 -53.89
C LEU A 53 -14.33 12.34 -52.65
N ALA A 54 -15.06 13.42 -52.40
CA ALA A 54 -14.90 14.27 -51.22
C ALA A 54 -15.12 13.50 -49.92
N THR A 55 -16.11 12.61 -49.88
CA THR A 55 -16.38 11.73 -48.74
C THR A 55 -15.23 10.74 -48.53
N ALA A 56 -14.75 10.09 -49.59
CA ALA A 56 -13.61 9.19 -49.50
C ALA A 56 -12.32 9.88 -49.00
N LEU A 57 -12.03 11.09 -49.50
CA LEU A 57 -10.90 11.90 -49.04
C LEU A 57 -11.05 12.36 -47.58
N SER A 58 -12.28 12.68 -47.15
CA SER A 58 -12.58 13.03 -45.76
C SER A 58 -12.29 11.86 -44.83
N ILE A 59 -12.74 10.64 -45.17
CA ILE A 59 -12.46 9.44 -44.37
C ILE A 59 -10.96 9.14 -44.31
N LEU A 60 -10.24 9.27 -45.43
CA LEU A 60 -8.78 9.11 -45.45
C LEU A 60 -8.09 10.12 -44.51
N PHE A 61 -8.56 11.37 -44.49
CA PHE A 61 -8.06 12.37 -43.56
C PHE A 61 -8.38 12.02 -42.11
N PHE A 62 -9.60 11.55 -41.81
CA PHE A 62 -10.02 11.14 -40.46
C PHE A 62 -9.13 10.01 -39.92
N ILE A 63 -8.70 9.10 -40.79
CA ILE A 63 -7.71 8.06 -40.46
C ILE A 63 -6.35 8.69 -40.12
N ARG A 64 -5.86 9.64 -40.94
CA ARG A 64 -4.54 10.27 -40.76
C ARG A 64 -4.44 11.09 -39.49
N ILE A 65 -5.45 11.90 -39.17
CA ILE A 65 -5.51 12.66 -37.92
C ILE A 65 -5.75 11.76 -36.69
N GLY A 66 -6.01 10.47 -36.92
CA GLY A 66 -6.16 9.48 -35.87
C GLY A 66 -7.51 9.52 -35.16
N LEU A 67 -8.56 10.07 -35.79
CA LEU A 67 -9.90 10.17 -35.19
C LEU A 67 -10.44 8.81 -34.72
N TYR A 68 -10.14 7.74 -35.48
CA TYR A 68 -10.54 6.36 -35.16
C TYR A 68 -9.56 5.61 -34.24
N ARG A 69 -8.43 6.24 -33.87
CA ARG A 69 -7.49 5.69 -32.87
C ARG A 69 -7.83 6.14 -31.45
N ILE A 70 -8.73 7.12 -31.32
CA ILE A 70 -9.14 7.66 -30.03
C ILE A 70 -9.99 6.62 -29.28
N VAL A 71 -9.61 6.34 -28.04
CA VAL A 71 -10.40 5.51 -27.15
C VAL A 71 -11.58 6.34 -26.62
N LEU A 72 -12.82 5.96 -26.98
CA LEU A 72 -14.05 6.71 -26.66
C LEU A 72 -14.17 7.11 -25.17
N LEU A 73 -13.77 6.23 -24.25
CA LEU A 73 -13.84 6.46 -22.79
C LEU A 73 -12.92 7.59 -22.31
N TYR A 74 -11.82 7.84 -23.01
CA TYR A 74 -10.82 8.85 -22.65
C TYR A 74 -10.89 10.09 -23.56
N MET A 75 -12.00 10.29 -24.26
CA MET A 75 -12.23 11.52 -25.03
C MET A 75 -12.36 12.72 -24.09
N GLY A 76 -11.31 13.55 -24.05
CA GLY A 76 -11.30 14.88 -23.46
C GLY A 76 -11.44 16.00 -24.50
N LEU A 77 -11.17 17.24 -24.10
CA LEU A 77 -11.29 18.43 -24.97
C LEU A 77 -10.46 18.32 -26.27
N GLN A 78 -9.30 17.68 -26.22
CA GLN A 78 -8.42 17.46 -27.39
C GLN A 78 -9.12 16.68 -28.52
N ALA A 79 -9.98 15.71 -28.18
CA ALA A 79 -10.73 14.96 -29.17
C ALA A 79 -11.81 15.83 -29.85
N GLY A 80 -12.36 16.81 -29.11
CA GLY A 80 -13.26 17.83 -29.65
C GLY A 80 -12.61 18.67 -30.76
N PHE A 81 -11.37 19.13 -30.54
CA PHE A 81 -10.62 19.88 -31.55
C PHE A 81 -10.33 19.06 -32.81
N LEU A 82 -10.00 17.77 -32.67
CA LEU A 82 -9.79 16.88 -33.82
C LEU A 82 -11.08 16.67 -34.62
N MET A 83 -12.24 16.55 -33.96
CA MET A 83 -13.54 16.47 -34.65
C MET A 83 -13.86 17.76 -35.41
N LEU A 84 -13.60 18.91 -34.81
CA LEU A 84 -13.78 20.22 -35.45
C LEU A 84 -12.92 20.34 -36.72
N GLN A 85 -11.64 19.95 -36.65
CA GLN A 85 -10.74 19.93 -37.81
C GLN A 85 -11.22 18.97 -38.90
N ALA A 86 -11.67 17.77 -38.53
CA ALA A 86 -12.23 16.77 -39.44
C ALA A 86 -13.44 17.32 -40.21
N VAL A 87 -14.45 17.83 -39.50
CA VAL A 87 -15.70 18.34 -40.10
C VAL A 87 -15.44 19.57 -40.96
N THR A 88 -14.51 20.43 -40.53
CA THR A 88 -14.10 21.61 -41.32
C THR A 88 -13.48 21.18 -42.64
N LEU A 89 -12.56 20.19 -42.64
CA LEU A 89 -12.00 19.69 -43.90
C LEU A 89 -13.07 19.04 -44.79
N ALA A 90 -13.97 18.23 -44.22
CA ALA A 90 -15.06 17.62 -44.99
C ALA A 90 -15.94 18.68 -45.65
N THR A 91 -16.21 19.79 -44.96
CA THR A 91 -16.95 20.93 -45.50
C THR A 91 -16.16 21.66 -46.58
N CYS A 92 -14.84 21.84 -46.44
CA CYS A 92 -13.99 22.41 -47.49
C CYS A 92 -13.97 21.53 -48.76
N LEU A 93 -13.95 20.20 -48.61
CA LEU A 93 -14.02 19.26 -49.73
C LEU A 93 -15.40 19.28 -50.40
N LEU A 94 -16.47 19.47 -49.63
CA LEU A 94 -17.81 19.73 -50.17
C LEU A 94 -17.85 21.07 -50.92
N ALA A 95 -17.26 22.13 -50.37
CA ALA A 95 -17.16 23.43 -51.04
C ALA A 95 -16.41 23.34 -52.38
N ALA A 96 -15.33 22.55 -52.44
CA ALA A 96 -14.63 22.24 -53.68
C ALA A 96 -15.53 21.50 -54.67
N THR A 97 -16.36 20.56 -54.20
CA THR A 97 -17.36 19.88 -55.03
C THR A 97 -18.33 20.88 -55.66
N TYR A 98 -18.86 21.83 -54.88
CA TYR A 98 -19.73 22.90 -55.39
C TYR A 98 -19.01 23.77 -56.44
N PHE A 99 -17.75 24.13 -56.20
CA PHE A 99 -16.96 24.95 -57.11
C PHE A 99 -16.73 24.30 -58.49
N PHE A 100 -16.51 22.98 -58.54
CA PHE A 100 -16.26 22.27 -59.80
C PHE A 100 -17.52 21.83 -60.55
N THR A 101 -18.68 21.82 -59.90
CA THR A 101 -19.90 21.22 -60.46
C THR A 101 -21.04 22.20 -60.67
N GLN A 102 -21.14 23.26 -59.86
CA GLN A 102 -22.23 24.22 -59.94
C GLN A 102 -21.80 25.48 -60.68
N THR A 103 -22.74 26.09 -61.39
CA THR A 103 -22.58 27.43 -61.96
C THR A 103 -23.07 28.48 -60.97
N ALA A 104 -22.55 29.70 -61.02
CA ALA A 104 -22.88 30.77 -60.06
C ALA A 104 -24.39 31.10 -59.93
N ALA A 105 -25.20 30.71 -60.92
CA ALA A 105 -26.66 30.90 -60.92
C ALA A 105 -27.45 29.78 -60.19
N THR A 106 -26.81 28.65 -59.87
CA THR A 106 -27.47 27.44 -59.30
C THR A 106 -26.88 27.02 -57.95
N ALA A 107 -25.76 27.62 -57.54
CA ALA A 107 -25.09 27.28 -56.29
C ALA A 107 -25.71 28.01 -55.09
N ASP A 108 -26.45 27.29 -54.25
CA ASP A 108 -26.81 27.76 -52.91
C ASP A 108 -25.69 27.41 -51.91
N TYR A 109 -24.81 28.37 -51.66
CA TYR A 109 -23.70 28.20 -50.71
C TYR A 109 -24.16 28.12 -49.25
N SER A 110 -25.43 28.40 -48.93
CA SER A 110 -25.98 28.21 -47.59
C SER A 110 -26.00 26.74 -47.15
N VAL A 111 -25.88 25.78 -48.09
CA VAL A 111 -25.73 24.35 -47.79
C VAL A 111 -24.46 24.08 -46.97
N LEU A 112 -23.38 24.83 -47.21
CA LEU A 112 -22.07 24.59 -46.57
C LEU A 112 -22.07 24.80 -45.05
N PRO A 113 -22.51 25.95 -44.50
CA PRO A 113 -22.57 26.14 -43.05
C PRO A 113 -23.57 25.19 -42.37
N ILE A 114 -24.69 24.86 -43.03
CA ILE A 114 -25.68 23.91 -42.51
C ILE A 114 -25.08 22.50 -42.46
N PHE A 115 -24.38 22.08 -43.52
CA PHE A 115 -23.67 20.81 -43.57
C PHE A 115 -22.61 20.71 -42.48
N TRP A 116 -21.85 21.78 -42.26
CA TRP A 116 -20.83 21.85 -41.20
C TRP A 116 -21.46 21.65 -39.81
N MET A 117 -22.56 22.35 -39.51
CA MET A 117 -23.27 22.21 -38.23
C MET A 117 -23.86 20.81 -38.04
N ILE A 118 -24.55 20.27 -39.05
CA ILE A 118 -25.20 18.95 -38.96
C ILE A 118 -24.15 17.84 -38.88
N SER A 119 -23.06 17.93 -39.65
CA SER A 119 -21.97 16.97 -39.58
C SER A 119 -21.30 16.97 -38.20
N LEU A 120 -21.06 18.15 -37.62
CA LEU A 120 -20.50 18.27 -36.28
C LEU A 120 -21.43 17.66 -35.22
N LEU A 121 -22.73 17.90 -35.34
CA LEU A 121 -23.75 17.33 -34.45
C LEU A 121 -23.82 15.80 -34.56
N LEU A 122 -23.84 15.24 -35.78
CA LEU A 122 -23.96 13.80 -35.99
C LEU A 122 -22.68 13.05 -35.57
N ILE A 123 -21.52 13.51 -36.03
CA ILE A 123 -20.22 12.86 -35.79
C ILE A 123 -19.78 13.06 -34.32
N GLY A 124 -19.98 14.27 -33.77
CA GLY A 124 -19.66 14.58 -32.37
C GLY A 124 -20.68 14.02 -31.39
N GLY A 125 -21.98 14.15 -31.69
CA GLY A 125 -23.08 13.67 -30.86
C GLY A 125 -23.09 12.15 -30.74
N SER A 126 -22.86 11.41 -31.83
CA SER A 126 -22.77 9.94 -31.79
C SER A 126 -21.65 9.44 -30.86
N ARG A 127 -20.47 10.09 -30.91
CA ARG A 127 -19.33 9.76 -30.03
C ARG A 127 -19.61 10.11 -28.57
N PHE A 128 -20.27 11.24 -28.31
CA PHE A 128 -20.68 11.64 -26.96
C PHE A 128 -21.70 10.66 -26.36
N VAL A 129 -22.74 10.30 -27.12
CA VAL A 129 -23.74 9.31 -26.70
C VAL A 129 -23.08 7.95 -26.46
N ALA A 130 -22.21 7.50 -27.37
CA ALA A 130 -21.48 6.25 -27.20
C ALA A 130 -20.59 6.26 -25.93
N LYS A 131 -19.94 7.39 -25.60
CA LYS A 131 -19.17 7.56 -24.36
C LYS A 131 -20.06 7.42 -23.13
N VAL A 132 -21.18 8.13 -23.07
CA VAL A 132 -22.10 8.12 -21.93
C VAL A 132 -22.68 6.71 -21.71
N LEU A 133 -23.12 6.05 -22.78
CA LEU A 133 -23.64 4.67 -22.71
C LEU A 133 -22.57 3.68 -22.26
N LEU A 134 -21.35 3.76 -22.80
CA LEU A 134 -20.26 2.86 -22.43
C LEU A 134 -19.78 3.09 -20.99
N GLN A 135 -19.76 4.34 -20.52
CA GLN A 135 -19.44 4.69 -19.15
C GLN A 135 -20.50 4.16 -18.17
N SER A 136 -21.78 4.30 -18.50
CA SER A 136 -22.89 3.77 -17.70
C SER A 136 -22.88 2.24 -17.64
N LEU A 137 -22.63 1.57 -18.76
CA LEU A 137 -22.47 0.11 -18.81
C LEU A 137 -21.32 -0.36 -17.92
N ILE A 138 -20.13 0.25 -18.02
CA ILE A 138 -18.96 -0.15 -17.21
C ILE A 138 -19.21 0.04 -15.72
N GLN A 139 -19.85 1.14 -15.32
CA GLN A 139 -20.19 1.39 -13.91
C GLN A 139 -21.22 0.38 -13.38
N ASN A 140 -22.17 -0.06 -14.21
CA ASN A 140 -23.13 -1.10 -13.81
C ASN A 140 -22.51 -2.51 -13.71
N PHE A 141 -21.38 -2.78 -14.39
CA PHE A 141 -20.67 -4.07 -14.34
C PHE A 141 -19.60 -4.15 -13.23
N ARG A 142 -19.30 -3.05 -12.54
CA ARG A 142 -18.46 -3.04 -11.33
C ARG A 142 -19.32 -2.57 -10.15
N PRO A 143 -20.04 -3.48 -9.47
CA PRO A 143 -20.70 -3.12 -8.22
C PRO A 143 -19.60 -2.71 -7.23
N LYS A 144 -19.53 -1.41 -6.94
CA LYS A 144 -18.70 -0.89 -5.85
C LYS A 144 -19.23 -1.47 -4.55
N GLU A 145 -18.34 -1.96 -3.70
CA GLU A 145 -18.74 -2.55 -2.42
C GLU A 145 -19.16 -1.43 -1.44
N PRO A 146 -20.38 -1.46 -0.88
CA PRO A 146 -20.83 -0.43 0.05
C PRO A 146 -20.04 -0.50 1.35
N VAL A 147 -19.45 0.62 1.75
CA VAL A 147 -18.63 0.74 2.97
C VAL A 147 -19.09 1.89 3.85
N VAL A 148 -19.00 1.68 5.16
CA VAL A 148 -19.18 2.72 6.17
C VAL A 148 -17.81 3.21 6.62
N ILE A 149 -17.63 4.52 6.72
CA ILE A 149 -16.41 5.12 7.27
C ILE A 149 -16.67 5.49 8.72
N TYR A 150 -15.93 4.89 9.65
CA TYR A 150 -16.00 5.20 11.08
C TYR A 150 -14.92 6.23 11.40
N GLY A 151 -15.33 7.47 11.65
CA GLY A 151 -14.52 8.67 11.80
C GLY A 151 -14.84 9.69 10.70
N ALA A 152 -15.53 10.77 11.04
CA ALA A 152 -15.85 11.91 10.17
C ALA A 152 -14.85 13.08 10.32
N GLY A 153 -13.72 12.85 10.99
CA GLY A 153 -12.60 13.79 11.10
C GLY A 153 -11.80 13.99 9.81
N SER A 154 -10.65 14.65 9.90
CA SER A 154 -9.76 14.95 8.76
C SER A 154 -9.40 13.72 7.92
N SER A 155 -9.03 12.62 8.58
CA SER A 155 -8.67 11.37 7.90
C SER A 155 -9.85 10.73 7.16
N GLY A 156 -11.05 10.74 7.75
CA GLY A 156 -12.27 10.24 7.11
C GLY A 156 -12.69 11.07 5.91
N MET A 157 -12.57 12.40 6.00
CA MET A 157 -12.85 13.32 4.89
C MET A 157 -11.90 13.11 3.70
N GLN A 158 -10.63 12.84 3.95
CA GLN A 158 -9.69 12.53 2.86
C GLN A 158 -9.98 11.15 2.25
N LEU A 159 -10.31 10.17 3.10
CA LEU A 159 -10.64 8.82 2.65
C LEU A 159 -11.84 8.84 1.70
N VAL A 160 -12.91 9.57 2.01
CA VAL A 160 -14.10 9.60 1.14
C VAL A 160 -13.78 10.16 -0.25
N VAL A 161 -12.93 11.17 -0.35
CA VAL A 161 -12.51 11.74 -1.66
C VAL A 161 -11.77 10.69 -2.49
N SER A 162 -10.86 9.95 -1.86
CA SER A 162 -10.13 8.85 -2.51
C SER A 162 -11.06 7.71 -2.94
N LEU A 163 -12.03 7.33 -2.10
CA LEU A 163 -12.98 6.25 -2.40
C LEU A 163 -14.00 6.63 -3.48
N GLN A 164 -14.46 7.89 -3.50
CA GLN A 164 -15.36 8.39 -4.54
C GLN A 164 -14.70 8.36 -5.93
N THR A 165 -13.39 8.65 -5.97
CA THR A 165 -12.58 8.58 -7.18
C THR A 165 -12.20 7.13 -7.56
N GLY A 166 -12.14 6.23 -6.57
CA GLY A 166 -11.83 4.82 -6.75
C GLY A 166 -12.97 3.97 -7.31
N ASP A 167 -12.63 2.81 -7.87
CA ASP A 167 -13.59 1.88 -8.51
C ASP A 167 -14.01 0.71 -7.61
N GLN A 168 -13.45 0.59 -6.40
CA GLN A 168 -13.64 -0.59 -5.54
C GLN A 168 -14.76 -0.42 -4.51
N TYR A 169 -14.83 0.75 -3.85
CA TYR A 169 -15.72 0.97 -2.71
C TYR A 169 -16.71 2.10 -2.96
N LEU A 170 -17.91 1.95 -2.43
CA LEU A 170 -18.96 2.97 -2.41
C LEU A 170 -19.15 3.43 -0.97
N PRO A 171 -18.62 4.58 -0.56
CA PRO A 171 -18.89 5.10 0.77
C PRO A 171 -20.38 5.48 0.86
N VAL A 172 -21.10 4.87 1.80
CA VAL A 172 -22.57 5.06 1.97
C VAL A 172 -22.93 5.91 3.19
N ALA A 173 -22.12 5.88 4.24
CA ALA A 173 -22.36 6.61 5.47
C ALA A 173 -21.05 6.87 6.24
N PHE A 174 -21.05 7.96 7.00
CA PHE A 174 -20.08 8.21 8.06
C PHE A 174 -20.67 7.84 9.42
N VAL A 175 -19.85 7.35 10.35
CA VAL A 175 -20.19 7.20 11.76
C VAL A 175 -19.13 7.86 12.62
N ASP A 176 -19.53 8.67 13.59
CA ASP A 176 -18.59 9.37 14.47
C ASP A 176 -19.15 9.47 15.90
N ASP A 177 -18.29 9.30 16.91
CA ASP A 177 -18.64 9.44 18.33
C ASP A 177 -18.80 10.92 18.75
N GLY A 178 -18.22 11.86 17.99
CA GLY A 178 -18.27 13.30 18.24
C GLY A 178 -19.63 13.92 17.95
N GLN A 179 -20.30 14.42 18.99
CA GLN A 179 -21.65 15.04 18.88
C GLN A 179 -21.74 16.23 17.92
N SER A 180 -20.62 16.92 17.65
CA SER A 180 -20.60 18.08 16.75
C SER A 180 -20.82 17.74 15.27
N MET A 181 -20.48 16.52 14.85
CA MET A 181 -20.55 16.10 13.44
C MET A 181 -21.79 15.27 13.12
N ILE A 182 -22.47 14.70 14.13
CA ILE A 182 -23.65 13.86 13.93
C ILE A 182 -24.77 14.67 13.26
N GLY A 183 -25.33 14.12 12.19
CA GLY A 183 -26.39 14.75 11.40
C GLY A 183 -25.89 15.69 10.29
N SER A 184 -24.60 16.03 10.27
CA SER A 184 -23.99 16.80 9.18
C SER A 184 -23.82 15.96 7.91
N THR A 185 -23.54 16.62 6.79
CA THR A 185 -23.25 15.98 5.50
C THR A 185 -21.87 16.40 5.02
N VAL A 186 -21.00 15.43 4.75
CA VAL A 186 -19.61 15.62 4.31
C VAL A 186 -19.44 14.96 2.94
N HIS A 187 -19.01 15.71 1.92
CA HIS A 187 -18.87 15.23 0.54
C HIS A 187 -20.12 14.49 0.00
N GLY A 188 -21.31 14.94 0.40
CA GLY A 188 -22.60 14.36 0.00
C GLY A 188 -23.02 13.13 0.82
N ILE A 189 -22.25 12.73 1.83
CA ILE A 189 -22.51 11.57 2.70
C ILE A 189 -22.87 12.03 4.10
N ARG A 190 -23.93 11.46 4.68
CA ARG A 190 -24.42 11.82 6.00
C ARG A 190 -23.62 11.16 7.12
N VAL A 191 -23.41 11.90 8.21
CA VAL A 191 -22.78 11.42 9.45
C VAL A 191 -23.86 10.95 10.42
N TYR A 192 -23.73 9.73 10.91
CA TYR A 192 -24.64 9.08 11.85
C TYR A 192 -23.98 8.83 13.20
N SER A 193 -24.81 8.57 14.21
CA SER A 193 -24.36 8.10 15.52
C SER A 193 -23.95 6.63 15.44
N PRO A 194 -23.00 6.16 16.27
CA PRO A 194 -22.65 4.74 16.39
C PRO A 194 -23.84 3.82 16.68
N ASN A 195 -24.89 4.33 17.32
CA ASN A 195 -26.10 3.57 17.61
C ASN A 195 -26.90 3.20 16.35
N SER A 196 -26.74 3.94 15.25
CA SER A 196 -27.42 3.67 13.98
C SER A 196 -26.68 2.65 13.11
N LEU A 197 -25.52 2.15 13.56
CA LEU A 197 -24.64 1.34 12.73
C LEU A 197 -25.29 0.02 12.29
N TYR A 198 -26.09 -0.62 13.15
CA TYR A 198 -26.83 -1.84 12.80
C TYR A 198 -27.84 -1.59 11.67
N GLU A 199 -28.63 -0.52 11.78
CA GLU A 199 -29.62 -0.12 10.75
C GLU A 199 -28.94 0.22 9.42
N LEU A 200 -27.78 0.91 9.47
CA LEU A 200 -26.98 1.23 8.29
C LEU A 200 -26.46 -0.03 7.59
N ILE A 201 -26.01 -1.02 8.37
CA ILE A 201 -25.50 -2.28 7.84
C ILE A 201 -26.59 -3.05 7.09
N GLU A 202 -27.80 -3.16 7.67
CA GLU A 202 -28.92 -3.82 7.00
C GLU A 202 -29.42 -3.05 5.77
N THR A 203 -29.63 -1.74 5.93
CA THR A 203 -30.21 -0.88 4.87
C THR A 203 -29.32 -0.83 3.63
N TYR A 204 -28.01 -0.71 3.82
CA TYR A 204 -27.04 -0.56 2.73
C TYR A 204 -26.29 -1.86 2.41
N SER A 205 -26.62 -2.98 3.07
CA SER A 205 -25.93 -4.28 2.91
C SER A 205 -24.41 -4.17 3.04
N VAL A 206 -23.95 -3.39 4.03
CA VAL A 206 -22.53 -3.10 4.25
C VAL A 206 -21.84 -4.34 4.79
N ARG A 207 -20.73 -4.73 4.15
CA ARG A 207 -19.90 -5.85 4.61
C ARG A 207 -18.58 -5.40 5.24
N GLN A 208 -18.23 -4.14 5.08
CA GLN A 208 -16.94 -3.62 5.52
C GLN A 208 -17.07 -2.21 6.12
N ILE A 209 -16.40 -2.03 7.26
CA ILE A 209 -16.23 -0.75 7.93
C ILE A 209 -14.78 -0.32 7.82
N LEU A 210 -14.56 0.91 7.37
CA LEU A 210 -13.25 1.54 7.29
C LEU A 210 -13.06 2.46 8.49
N LEU A 211 -12.14 2.10 9.38
CA LEU A 211 -11.81 2.83 10.58
C LEU A 211 -10.81 3.95 10.23
N ALA A 212 -11.27 5.20 10.30
CA ALA A 212 -10.55 6.40 9.90
C ALA A 212 -10.33 7.35 11.10
N ILE A 213 -9.81 6.78 12.20
CA ILE A 213 -9.54 7.47 13.47
C ILE A 213 -8.07 7.25 13.94
N PRO A 214 -7.07 7.63 13.12
CA PRO A 214 -5.66 7.38 13.48
C PRO A 214 -5.23 8.08 14.77
N SER A 215 -5.85 9.22 15.09
CA SER A 215 -5.57 10.01 16.30
C SER A 215 -6.23 9.49 17.59
N ALA A 216 -7.08 8.47 17.51
CA ALA A 216 -7.70 7.89 18.70
C ALA A 216 -6.65 7.11 19.52
N THR A 217 -6.73 7.20 20.84
CA THR A 217 -5.90 6.41 21.75
C THR A 217 -6.18 4.91 21.56
N HIS A 218 -5.25 4.04 21.95
CA HIS A 218 -5.46 2.59 21.88
C HIS A 218 -6.67 2.13 22.70
N ALA A 219 -6.93 2.77 23.85
CA ALA A 219 -8.08 2.47 24.69
C ALA A 219 -9.41 2.78 23.96
N GLU A 220 -9.52 3.97 23.36
CA GLU A 220 -10.69 4.37 22.57
C GLU A 220 -10.88 3.48 21.33
N ARG A 221 -9.79 3.19 20.61
CA ARG A 221 -9.82 2.31 19.43
C ARG A 221 -10.29 0.91 19.81
N LYS A 222 -9.78 0.35 20.92
CA LYS A 222 -10.21 -0.96 21.43
C LYS A 222 -11.68 -0.96 21.85
N GLU A 223 -12.16 0.10 22.50
CA GLU A 223 -13.56 0.24 22.85
C GLU A 223 -14.46 0.26 21.61
N ILE A 224 -14.06 1.00 20.56
CA ILE A 224 -14.76 1.00 19.28
C ILE A 224 -14.75 -0.40 18.66
N LEU A 225 -13.60 -1.08 18.60
CA LEU A 225 -13.50 -2.42 18.04
C LEU A 225 -14.38 -3.44 18.78
N ASN A 226 -14.43 -3.37 20.12
CA ASN A 226 -15.32 -4.22 20.92
C ASN A 226 -16.80 -3.95 20.60
N ARG A 227 -17.20 -2.69 20.35
CA ARG A 227 -18.56 -2.36 19.90
C ARG A 227 -18.87 -2.94 18.52
N LEU A 228 -17.88 -3.02 17.65
CA LEU A 228 -18.01 -3.54 16.28
C LEU A 228 -17.95 -5.08 16.20
N GLU A 229 -17.39 -5.76 17.22
CA GLU A 229 -17.13 -7.21 17.21
C GLU A 229 -18.37 -8.07 16.92
N HIS A 230 -19.53 -7.66 17.42
CA HIS A 230 -20.77 -8.42 17.28
C HIS A 230 -21.48 -8.21 15.94
N LEU A 231 -20.96 -7.32 15.09
CA LEU A 231 -21.57 -7.01 13.80
C LEU A 231 -21.00 -7.91 12.70
N PRO A 232 -21.81 -8.33 11.71
CA PRO A 232 -21.37 -9.22 10.63
C PRO A 232 -20.57 -8.47 9.55
N VAL A 233 -19.57 -7.69 9.96
CA VAL A 233 -18.79 -6.80 9.09
C VAL A 233 -17.29 -6.96 9.32
N HIS A 234 -16.51 -6.82 8.26
CA HIS A 234 -15.07 -6.75 8.35
C HIS A 234 -14.62 -5.33 8.66
N VAL A 235 -13.87 -5.15 9.75
CA VAL A 235 -13.30 -3.85 10.10
C VAL A 235 -11.87 -3.78 9.59
N ARG A 236 -11.55 -2.73 8.83
CA ARG A 236 -10.20 -2.44 8.35
C ARG A 236 -9.78 -1.03 8.77
N THR A 237 -8.49 -0.81 8.97
CA THR A 237 -7.96 0.49 9.42
C THR A 237 -7.25 1.23 8.30
N VAL A 238 -7.27 2.56 8.37
CA VAL A 238 -6.54 3.43 7.45
C VAL A 238 -5.30 3.99 8.18
N PRO A 239 -4.10 3.94 7.56
CA PRO A 239 -2.88 4.47 8.18
C PRO A 239 -2.93 5.99 8.42
N ASP A 240 -2.07 6.46 9.34
CA ASP A 240 -1.99 7.88 9.71
C ASP A 240 -1.36 8.74 8.59
N LEU A 241 -1.69 10.03 8.59
CA LEU A 241 -1.44 11.02 7.53
C LEU A 241 0.03 11.16 7.09
N PHE A 242 1.00 10.76 7.91
CA PHE A 242 2.42 10.89 7.57
C PHE A 242 2.90 9.93 6.47
N ASP A 243 2.16 8.85 6.18
CA ASP A 243 2.50 7.93 5.08
C ASP A 243 1.94 8.38 3.72
N MET A 244 0.90 9.24 3.71
CA MET A 244 0.22 9.68 2.47
C MET A 244 0.92 10.84 1.73
N VAL A 245 1.77 11.62 2.40
CA VAL A 245 2.46 12.79 1.81
C VAL A 245 3.52 12.40 0.77
N SER A 246 3.92 11.13 0.72
CA SER A 246 4.92 10.60 -0.23
C SER A 246 4.41 10.42 -1.68
N GLY A 247 3.11 10.66 -1.93
CA GLY A 247 2.53 10.55 -3.28
C GLY A 247 2.50 9.13 -3.86
N LYS A 248 2.76 8.10 -3.03
CA LYS A 248 2.78 6.68 -3.45
C LYS A 248 1.58 5.87 -2.98
N VAL A 249 0.71 6.41 -2.13
CA VAL A 249 -0.33 5.61 -1.48
C VAL A 249 -1.67 5.78 -2.22
N GLY A 250 -1.95 4.85 -3.12
CA GLY A 250 -3.29 4.65 -3.68
C GLY A 250 -4.21 3.93 -2.69
N VAL A 251 -5.47 3.75 -3.06
CA VAL A 251 -6.54 3.02 -2.34
C VAL A 251 -6.16 1.56 -1.94
N ASP A 252 -4.97 1.08 -2.35
CA ASP A 252 -4.46 -0.28 -2.13
C ASP A 252 -3.82 -0.52 -0.74
N GLU A 253 -3.70 0.48 0.14
CA GLU A 253 -3.16 0.31 1.52
C GLU A 253 -4.22 0.36 2.63
N ILE A 254 -5.42 -0.15 2.38
CA ILE A 254 -6.34 -0.47 3.47
C ILE A 254 -5.79 -1.71 4.18
N ARG A 255 -5.37 -1.57 5.44
CA ARG A 255 -4.74 -2.65 6.22
C ARG A 255 -5.74 -3.29 7.17
N ASP A 256 -5.56 -4.58 7.43
CA ASP A 256 -6.25 -5.24 8.54
C ASP A 256 -5.80 -4.61 9.87
N ILE A 257 -6.62 -4.73 10.91
CA ILE A 257 -6.31 -4.18 12.24
C ILE A 257 -5.01 -4.82 12.78
N ASP A 258 -4.10 -3.97 13.24
CA ASP A 258 -2.87 -4.40 13.88
C ASP A 258 -3.14 -5.01 15.26
N ILE A 259 -2.35 -6.01 15.67
CA ILE A 259 -2.67 -6.77 16.88
C ILE A 259 -2.33 -5.97 18.14
N GLU A 260 -1.43 -5.02 18.00
CA GLU A 260 -1.04 -4.02 18.98
C GLU A 260 -2.27 -3.21 19.42
N ASP A 261 -3.16 -2.87 18.48
CA ASP A 261 -4.41 -2.14 18.73
C ASP A 261 -5.40 -2.95 19.58
N LEU A 262 -5.35 -4.28 19.49
CA LEU A 262 -6.23 -5.18 20.25
C LEU A 262 -5.73 -5.41 21.68
N LEU A 263 -4.42 -5.31 21.91
CA LEU A 263 -3.77 -5.65 23.18
C LEU A 263 -3.69 -4.47 24.16
N GLY A 264 -3.92 -3.24 23.68
CA GLY A 264 -4.31 -2.09 24.52
C GLY A 264 -3.31 -1.70 25.60
N ARG A 265 -2.00 -1.78 25.34
CA ARG A 265 -0.97 -1.35 26.28
C ARG A 265 -0.36 -0.04 25.85
N ASP A 266 -0.46 0.98 26.70
CA ASP A 266 0.31 2.21 26.53
C ASP A 266 1.81 1.93 26.70
N ILE A 267 2.59 2.35 25.71
CA ILE A 267 4.04 2.24 25.74
C ILE A 267 4.56 3.25 26.78
N VAL A 268 5.35 2.78 27.74
CA VAL A 268 6.10 3.69 28.60
C VAL A 268 7.25 4.24 27.74
N PRO A 269 7.29 5.55 27.45
CA PRO A 269 8.31 6.10 26.57
C PRO A 269 9.70 5.90 27.20
N PRO A 270 10.70 5.53 26.40
CA PRO A 270 12.05 5.39 26.92
C PRO A 270 12.60 6.76 27.35
N ASN A 271 13.43 6.77 28.40
CA ASN A 271 14.16 7.98 28.78
C ASN A 271 15.38 8.16 27.87
N PRO A 272 15.43 9.21 27.01
CA PRO A 272 16.51 9.38 26.03
C PRO A 272 17.90 9.51 26.67
N GLU A 273 17.98 10.14 27.85
CA GLU A 273 19.26 10.36 28.55
C GLU A 273 19.88 9.03 29.02
N LEU A 274 19.05 8.05 29.40
CA LEU A 274 19.53 6.74 29.84
C LEU A 274 19.91 5.82 28.68
N LEU A 275 19.29 5.99 27.51
CA LEU A 275 19.59 5.21 26.32
C LEU A 275 21.01 5.49 25.81
N GLY A 276 21.45 6.75 25.81
CA GLY A 276 22.77 7.16 25.30
C GLY A 276 23.97 6.67 26.10
N ALA A 277 23.81 6.39 27.40
CA ALA A 277 24.93 6.17 28.34
C ALA A 277 25.89 5.02 27.95
N CYS A 278 25.42 4.02 27.21
CA CYS A 278 26.22 2.87 26.78
C CYS A 278 26.25 2.69 25.25
N ILE A 279 25.81 3.73 24.50
CA ILE A 279 25.66 3.67 23.04
C ILE A 279 26.34 4.85 22.35
N THR A 280 26.07 6.08 22.79
CA THR A 280 26.53 7.29 22.09
C THR A 280 28.06 7.35 22.04
N GLY A 281 28.62 7.48 20.83
CA GLY A 281 30.06 7.52 20.59
C GLY A 281 30.83 6.24 20.96
N GLN A 282 30.13 5.12 21.25
CA GLN A 282 30.74 3.85 21.65
C GLN A 282 30.71 2.84 20.50
N SER A 283 31.57 1.82 20.59
CA SER A 283 31.52 0.64 19.74
C SER A 283 30.56 -0.39 20.35
N VAL A 284 29.43 -0.63 19.70
CA VAL A 284 28.35 -1.48 20.21
C VAL A 284 28.23 -2.74 19.37
N MET A 285 28.31 -3.91 20.01
CA MET A 285 28.14 -5.20 19.37
C MET A 285 26.79 -5.82 19.71
N VAL A 286 26.07 -6.28 18.70
CA VAL A 286 24.82 -7.04 18.85
C VAL A 286 25.02 -8.45 18.31
N THR A 287 24.92 -9.45 19.19
CA THR A 287 24.91 -10.86 18.75
C THR A 287 23.47 -11.31 18.49
N GLY A 288 23.25 -12.13 17.47
CA GLY A 288 21.91 -12.48 17.03
C GLY A 288 21.22 -11.30 16.32
N ALA A 289 22.00 -10.45 15.64
CA ALA A 289 21.56 -9.20 15.02
C ALA A 289 20.50 -9.38 13.93
N GLY A 290 20.47 -10.52 13.23
CA GLY A 290 19.47 -10.85 12.23
C GLY A 290 18.18 -11.46 12.80
N GLY A 291 18.13 -11.71 14.12
CA GLY A 291 16.93 -12.18 14.81
C GLY A 291 15.97 -11.04 15.17
N SER A 292 14.69 -11.34 15.44
CA SER A 292 13.65 -10.31 15.63
C SER A 292 13.96 -9.24 16.69
N ILE A 293 14.60 -9.64 17.80
CA ILE A 293 14.98 -8.71 18.88
C ILE A 293 16.31 -8.01 18.54
N GLY A 294 17.26 -8.76 17.95
CA GLY A 294 18.55 -8.21 17.57
C GLY A 294 18.40 -7.12 16.51
N SER A 295 17.59 -7.35 15.48
CA SER A 295 17.34 -6.37 14.42
C SER A 295 16.71 -5.09 14.96
N GLU A 296 15.75 -5.23 15.88
CA GLU A 296 15.10 -4.08 16.52
C GLU A 296 16.06 -3.30 17.42
N LEU A 297 16.90 -3.99 18.18
CA LEU A 297 17.97 -3.34 18.95
C LEU A 297 18.93 -2.59 18.02
N CYS A 298 19.31 -3.16 16.88
CA CYS A 298 20.20 -2.49 15.94
C CYS A 298 19.59 -1.19 15.38
N ARG A 299 18.28 -1.20 15.05
CA ARG A 299 17.55 0.00 14.63
C ARG A 299 17.55 1.08 15.71
N GLN A 300 17.34 0.69 16.96
CA GLN A 300 17.32 1.67 18.06
C GLN A 300 18.73 2.21 18.35
N ILE A 301 19.74 1.33 18.36
CA ILE A 301 21.14 1.69 18.59
C ILE A 301 21.61 2.71 17.56
N ILE A 302 21.30 2.52 16.26
CA ILE A 302 21.79 3.40 15.20
C ILE A 302 21.29 4.85 15.33
N ASN A 303 20.09 5.03 15.90
CA ASN A 303 19.47 6.35 16.10
C ASN A 303 20.05 7.11 17.31
N ILE A 304 20.96 6.51 18.08
CA ILE A 304 21.56 7.09 19.28
C ILE A 304 23.04 7.49 19.03
N SER A 305 23.44 7.57 17.76
CA SER A 305 24.76 8.01 17.29
C SER A 305 25.94 7.24 17.92
N PRO A 306 26.00 5.90 17.77
CA PRO A 306 27.17 5.12 18.13
C PRO A 306 28.35 5.44 17.21
N ALA A 307 29.57 5.20 17.67
CA ALA A 307 30.74 5.29 16.78
C ALA A 307 30.76 4.11 15.79
N ARG A 308 30.35 2.93 16.26
CA ARG A 308 30.32 1.70 15.48
C ARG A 308 29.20 0.77 15.94
N VAL A 309 28.57 0.08 15.00
CA VAL A 309 27.63 -1.01 15.27
C VAL A 309 28.17 -2.30 14.62
N VAL A 310 28.54 -3.27 15.47
CA VAL A 310 29.02 -4.59 15.05
C VAL A 310 27.88 -5.59 15.13
N LEU A 311 27.42 -6.05 13.97
CA LEU A 311 26.35 -7.04 13.81
C LEU A 311 26.99 -8.43 13.71
N LEU A 312 26.77 -9.30 14.70
CA LEU A 312 27.19 -10.70 14.63
C LEU A 312 25.97 -11.62 14.59
N ASP A 313 25.85 -12.44 13.54
CA ASP A 313 24.82 -13.48 13.47
C ASP A 313 25.32 -14.70 12.69
N SER A 314 24.72 -15.86 12.95
CA SER A 314 24.92 -17.09 12.18
C SER A 314 23.92 -17.22 11.02
N PHE A 315 22.84 -16.44 11.05
CA PHE A 315 21.80 -16.43 10.03
C PHE A 315 22.13 -15.42 8.92
N GLU A 316 22.70 -15.91 7.82
CA GLU A 316 23.14 -15.12 6.68
C GLU A 316 22.07 -14.15 6.15
N PHE A 317 20.87 -14.65 5.84
CA PHE A 317 19.81 -13.80 5.28
C PHE A 317 19.37 -12.69 6.24
N GLY A 318 19.21 -13.01 7.53
CA GLY A 318 18.83 -12.01 8.53
C GLY A 318 19.90 -10.94 8.71
N LEU A 319 21.17 -11.34 8.70
CA LEU A 319 22.30 -10.42 8.77
C LEU A 319 22.39 -9.51 7.54
N TYR A 320 22.24 -10.06 6.33
CA TYR A 320 22.21 -9.30 5.09
C TYR A 320 21.05 -8.28 5.07
N ALA A 321 19.86 -8.73 5.47
CA ALA A 321 18.66 -7.89 5.49
C ALA A 321 18.81 -6.71 6.45
N ILE A 322 19.25 -6.95 7.70
CA ILE A 322 19.42 -5.85 8.66
C ILE A 322 20.57 -4.93 8.29
N GLU A 323 21.68 -5.45 7.74
CA GLU A 323 22.77 -4.59 7.27
C GLU A 323 22.29 -3.62 6.18
N GLY A 324 21.57 -4.14 5.17
CA GLY A 324 21.02 -3.31 4.09
C GLY A 324 20.06 -2.25 4.62
N GLU A 325 19.15 -2.64 5.51
CA GLU A 325 18.18 -1.75 6.15
C GLU A 325 18.87 -0.61 6.92
N LEU A 326 19.87 -0.93 7.76
CA LEU A 326 20.60 0.08 8.54
C LEU A 326 21.40 1.02 7.64
N ARG A 327 22.04 0.52 6.58
CA ARG A 327 22.79 1.34 5.61
C ARG A 327 21.89 2.31 4.85
N GLU A 328 20.67 1.90 4.54
CA GLU A 328 19.68 2.80 3.95
C GLU A 328 19.20 3.83 4.97
N GLY A 329 18.93 3.41 6.21
CA GLY A 329 18.51 4.28 7.31
C GLY A 329 19.54 5.37 7.66
N LEU A 330 20.84 5.07 7.58
CA LEU A 330 21.90 6.05 7.82
C LEU A 330 21.79 7.31 6.96
N LYS A 331 21.30 7.18 5.72
CA LYS A 331 21.15 8.33 4.80
C LYS A 331 20.13 9.36 5.28
N ALA A 332 19.20 8.96 6.15
CA ALA A 332 18.17 9.81 6.70
C ALA A 332 18.57 10.43 8.05
N ILE A 333 19.67 9.98 8.66
CA ILE A 333 20.12 10.42 9.98
C ILE A 333 21.21 11.49 9.81
N GLU A 334 21.05 12.64 10.48
CA GLU A 334 22.07 13.69 10.48
C GLU A 334 23.36 13.17 11.14
N GLY A 335 24.48 13.25 10.41
CA GLY A 335 25.76 12.68 10.85
C GLY A 335 25.86 11.15 10.72
N GLY A 336 24.89 10.49 10.08
CA GLY A 336 24.88 9.03 9.88
C GLY A 336 26.11 8.50 9.13
N ASP A 337 26.72 9.30 8.25
CA ASP A 337 27.94 8.94 7.52
C ASP A 337 29.16 8.71 8.43
N GLN A 338 29.11 9.15 9.69
CA GLN A 338 30.18 8.95 10.67
C GLN A 338 30.04 7.61 11.43
N ILE A 339 28.90 6.92 11.30
CA ILE A 339 28.63 5.68 12.01
C ILE A 339 29.13 4.50 11.18
N GLU A 340 30.06 3.72 11.73
CA GLU A 340 30.56 2.53 11.06
C GLU A 340 29.64 1.31 11.31
N ILE A 341 29.13 0.68 10.25
CA ILE A 341 28.41 -0.60 10.33
C ILE A 341 29.30 -1.74 9.86
N VAL A 342 29.48 -2.73 10.72
CA VAL A 342 30.26 -3.95 10.45
C VAL A 342 29.38 -5.17 10.61
N ALA A 343 29.09 -5.90 9.52
CA ALA A 343 28.34 -7.14 9.56
C ALA A 343 29.27 -8.37 9.47
N LEU A 344 29.13 -9.30 10.41
CA LEU A 344 29.98 -10.47 10.57
C LEU A 344 29.15 -11.74 10.69
N LEU A 345 29.31 -12.63 9.71
CA LEU A 345 28.73 -13.97 9.76
C LEU A 345 29.55 -14.84 10.72
N GLY A 346 28.93 -15.37 11.77
CA GLY A 346 29.65 -16.07 12.81
C GLY A 346 28.76 -16.69 13.89
N SER A 347 29.38 -17.52 14.73
CA SER A 347 28.71 -18.15 15.86
C SER A 347 29.30 -17.67 17.17
N VAL A 348 28.43 -17.38 18.13
CA VAL A 348 28.81 -17.05 19.52
C VAL A 348 29.53 -18.20 20.23
N CYS A 349 29.45 -19.42 19.70
CA CYS A 349 30.19 -20.58 20.19
C CYS A 349 31.66 -20.59 19.72
N ASN A 350 32.03 -19.79 18.72
CA ASN A 350 33.39 -19.72 18.22
C ASN A 350 34.21 -18.74 19.07
N LYS A 351 34.98 -19.28 20.03
CA LYS A 351 35.80 -18.50 20.96
C LYS A 351 36.81 -17.60 20.25
N ALA A 352 37.52 -18.12 19.25
CA ALA A 352 38.54 -17.35 18.54
C ALA A 352 37.92 -16.18 17.77
N GLN A 353 36.75 -16.39 17.17
CA GLN A 353 36.01 -15.33 16.49
C GLN A 353 35.52 -14.28 17.48
N MET A 354 34.88 -14.68 18.59
CA MET A 354 34.39 -13.73 19.59
C MET A 354 35.52 -12.86 20.15
N ASP A 355 36.66 -13.47 20.49
CA ASP A 355 37.84 -12.75 20.95
C ASP A 355 38.37 -11.78 19.89
N SER A 356 38.58 -12.26 18.66
CA SER A 356 39.09 -11.43 17.56
C SER A 356 38.15 -10.28 17.22
N VAL A 357 36.84 -10.48 17.22
CA VAL A 357 35.86 -9.45 16.86
C VAL A 357 35.82 -8.37 17.94
N ILE A 358 35.68 -8.76 19.21
CA ILE A 358 35.61 -7.80 20.32
C ILE A 358 36.89 -6.96 20.36
N LYS A 359 38.05 -7.59 20.16
CA LYS A 359 39.35 -6.92 20.13
C LYS A 359 39.53 -6.00 18.93
N SER A 360 39.29 -6.49 17.72
CA SER A 360 39.55 -5.73 16.48
C SER A 360 38.67 -4.48 16.33
N PHE A 361 37.45 -4.52 16.89
CA PHE A 361 36.51 -3.41 16.82
C PHE A 361 36.38 -2.64 18.13
N GLU A 362 37.26 -2.90 19.10
CA GLU A 362 37.34 -2.21 20.40
C GLU A 362 35.96 -2.05 21.05
N VAL A 363 35.21 -3.15 21.16
CA VAL A 363 33.81 -3.12 21.58
C VAL A 363 33.68 -2.64 23.04
N ASP A 364 32.86 -1.62 23.28
CA ASP A 364 32.56 -1.08 24.60
C ASP A 364 31.37 -1.78 25.28
N THR A 365 30.34 -2.10 24.48
CA THR A 365 29.06 -2.64 24.95
C THR A 365 28.62 -3.81 24.08
N VAL A 366 28.27 -4.93 24.71
CA VAL A 366 27.73 -6.12 24.04
C VAL A 366 26.27 -6.33 24.45
N TYR A 367 25.37 -6.32 23.46
CA TYR A 367 24.00 -6.80 23.60
C TYR A 367 23.92 -8.25 23.10
N HIS A 368 23.79 -9.18 24.03
CA HIS A 368 23.77 -10.60 23.74
C HIS A 368 22.34 -11.14 23.58
N VAL A 369 21.93 -11.36 22.32
CA VAL A 369 20.58 -11.80 21.94
C VAL A 369 20.57 -13.16 21.24
N ALA A 370 21.73 -13.63 20.76
CA ALA A 370 21.87 -14.92 20.10
C ALA A 370 21.43 -16.07 21.02
N ALA A 371 20.29 -16.70 20.71
CA ALA A 371 19.77 -17.85 21.43
C ALA A 371 18.72 -18.61 20.59
N TYR A 372 18.58 -19.91 20.84
CA TYR A 372 17.44 -20.69 20.37
C TYR A 372 16.27 -20.54 21.34
N LYS A 373 15.14 -20.05 20.81
CA LYS A 373 13.94 -19.71 21.61
C LYS A 373 12.73 -20.64 21.41
N GLN A 374 12.73 -21.44 20.34
CA GLN A 374 11.57 -22.25 19.98
C GLN A 374 11.48 -23.49 20.87
N VAL A 375 10.58 -23.48 21.86
CA VAL A 375 10.46 -24.53 22.89
C VAL A 375 10.41 -25.93 22.25
N PRO A 376 9.47 -26.26 21.33
CA PRO A 376 9.40 -27.62 20.78
C PRO A 376 10.66 -28.05 20.01
N MET A 377 11.37 -27.10 19.40
CA MET A 377 12.59 -27.38 18.65
C MET A 377 13.76 -27.66 19.60
N VAL A 378 13.90 -26.86 20.66
CA VAL A 378 14.98 -27.01 21.64
C VAL A 378 14.78 -28.28 22.49
N GLU A 379 13.54 -28.64 22.83
CA GLU A 379 13.23 -29.91 23.50
C GLU A 379 13.67 -31.13 22.67
N LYS A 380 13.56 -31.04 21.34
CA LYS A 380 14.03 -32.10 20.43
C LYS A 380 15.55 -32.09 20.22
N ASN A 381 16.21 -30.96 20.49
CA ASN A 381 17.62 -30.72 20.19
C ASN A 381 18.35 -30.13 21.42
N ILE A 382 18.29 -30.86 22.53
CA ILE A 382 18.79 -30.39 23.83
C ILE A 382 20.30 -30.09 23.83
N VAL A 383 21.09 -30.80 23.03
CA VAL A 383 22.53 -30.59 22.89
C VAL A 383 22.80 -29.25 22.22
N GLU A 384 22.15 -28.97 21.10
CA GLU A 384 22.26 -27.68 20.39
C GLU A 384 21.73 -26.52 21.25
N GLY A 385 20.62 -26.73 21.96
CA GLY A 385 20.10 -25.76 22.93
C GLY A 385 21.11 -25.42 24.01
N THR A 386 21.77 -26.43 24.59
CA THR A 386 22.83 -26.26 25.59
C THR A 386 24.04 -25.55 25.01
N GLN A 387 24.54 -26.01 23.86
CA GLN A 387 25.72 -25.46 23.22
C GLN A 387 25.54 -23.98 22.88
N ASN A 388 24.43 -23.63 22.24
CA ASN A 388 24.20 -22.27 21.80
C ASN A 388 23.81 -21.34 22.96
N ASN A 389 22.85 -21.74 23.82
CA ASN A 389 22.31 -20.84 24.84
C ASN A 389 23.20 -20.74 26.08
N ILE A 390 23.91 -21.80 26.47
CA ILE A 390 24.75 -21.80 27.69
C ILE A 390 26.19 -21.52 27.32
N PHE A 391 26.79 -22.39 26.50
CA PHE A 391 28.21 -22.27 26.15
C PHE A 391 28.47 -21.07 25.23
N GLY A 392 27.56 -20.76 24.29
CA GLY A 392 27.63 -19.54 23.49
C GLY A 392 27.60 -18.26 24.33
N THR A 393 26.75 -18.21 25.37
CA THR A 393 26.75 -17.10 26.34
C THR A 393 28.05 -17.06 27.14
N LEU A 394 28.53 -18.19 27.64
CA LEU A 394 29.80 -18.26 28.38
C LEU A 394 30.98 -17.77 27.53
N THR A 395 31.09 -18.26 26.29
CA THR A 395 32.14 -17.86 25.35
C THR A 395 32.10 -16.36 25.06
N SER A 396 30.91 -15.81 24.81
CA SER A 396 30.73 -14.38 24.56
C SER A 396 31.09 -13.53 25.78
N ALA A 397 30.62 -13.93 26.97
CA ALA A 397 30.90 -13.22 28.22
C ALA A 397 32.38 -13.28 28.60
N GLN A 398 33.06 -14.42 28.39
CA GLN A 398 34.50 -14.57 28.62
C GLN A 398 35.32 -13.71 27.67
N ALA A 399 34.95 -13.65 26.39
CA ALA A 399 35.62 -12.79 25.42
C ALA A 399 35.43 -11.31 25.78
N ALA A 400 34.25 -10.93 26.28
CA ALA A 400 33.98 -9.58 26.75
C ALA A 400 34.81 -9.21 28.00
N GLU A 401 34.88 -10.11 28.99
CA GLU A 401 35.70 -9.96 30.20
C GLU A 401 37.19 -9.83 29.85
N LEU A 402 37.70 -10.71 28.98
CA LEU A 402 39.12 -10.74 28.59
C LEU A 402 39.56 -9.46 27.88
N ASN A 403 38.69 -8.87 27.07
CA ASN A 403 38.97 -7.66 26.29
C ASN A 403 38.50 -6.37 26.96
N GLY A 404 38.05 -6.42 28.22
CA GLY A 404 37.71 -5.22 28.99
C GLY A 404 36.46 -4.47 28.52
N VAL A 405 35.50 -5.17 27.91
CA VAL A 405 34.19 -4.60 27.54
C VAL A 405 33.53 -4.00 28.79
N LYS A 406 33.00 -2.78 28.71
CA LYS A 406 32.41 -2.08 29.86
C LYS A 406 31.07 -2.69 30.27
N ASN A 407 30.23 -3.00 29.29
CA ASN A 407 28.86 -3.48 29.53
C ASN A 407 28.56 -4.75 28.73
N PHE A 408 28.08 -5.79 29.41
CA PHE A 408 27.56 -6.99 28.76
C PHE A 408 26.12 -7.23 29.21
N VAL A 409 25.17 -7.11 28.28
CA VAL A 409 23.74 -7.23 28.54
C VAL A 409 23.19 -8.50 27.89
N LEU A 410 22.77 -9.46 28.71
CA LEU A 410 22.07 -10.66 28.23
C LEU A 410 20.57 -10.42 28.12
N ILE A 411 20.02 -10.68 26.94
CA ILE A 411 18.58 -10.76 26.75
C ILE A 411 18.05 -12.13 27.21
N SER A 412 17.20 -12.12 28.24
CA SER A 412 16.56 -13.30 28.83
C SER A 412 15.05 -13.27 28.63
N THR A 413 14.33 -14.21 29.25
CA THR A 413 12.91 -14.45 29.05
C THR A 413 12.22 -14.78 30.37
N ASP A 414 10.95 -14.44 30.48
CA ASP A 414 10.02 -14.94 31.50
C ASP A 414 10.11 -16.47 31.73
N LYS A 415 10.36 -17.26 30.68
CA LYS A 415 10.49 -18.72 30.72
C LYS A 415 11.71 -19.22 31.51
N ALA A 416 12.65 -18.34 31.85
CA ALA A 416 13.76 -18.66 32.75
C ALA A 416 13.35 -18.64 34.24
N VAL A 417 12.18 -18.08 34.58
CA VAL A 417 11.64 -18.06 35.94
C VAL A 417 10.94 -19.38 36.24
N ARG A 418 11.51 -20.19 37.14
CA ARG A 418 11.01 -21.55 37.48
C ARG A 418 10.72 -22.36 36.19
N PRO A 419 11.75 -22.63 35.39
CA PRO A 419 11.58 -23.18 34.05
C PRO A 419 10.90 -24.56 34.09
N THR A 420 9.85 -24.72 33.29
CA THR A 420 9.13 -25.99 33.09
C THR A 420 9.46 -26.66 31.76
N ASN A 421 10.40 -26.09 31.01
CA ASN A 421 10.89 -26.58 29.73
C ASN A 421 12.41 -26.38 29.63
N PHE A 422 13.07 -27.22 28.86
CA PHE A 422 14.51 -27.24 28.64
C PHE A 422 15.02 -25.92 28.06
N MET A 423 14.29 -25.31 27.11
CA MET A 423 14.66 -24.01 26.56
C MET A 423 14.78 -22.94 27.66
N GLY A 424 13.77 -22.81 28.52
CA GLY A 424 13.78 -21.93 29.68
C GLY A 424 14.90 -22.26 30.67
N ALA A 425 15.17 -23.55 30.89
CA ALA A 425 16.26 -24.00 31.76
C ALA A 425 17.64 -23.59 31.22
N THR A 426 17.88 -23.70 29.91
CA THR A 426 19.15 -23.23 29.31
C THR A 426 19.34 -21.72 29.47
N LYS A 427 18.28 -20.92 29.30
CA LYS A 427 18.34 -19.47 29.54
C LYS A 427 18.56 -19.14 31.01
N ARG A 428 17.96 -19.90 31.93
CA ARG A 428 18.23 -19.76 33.37
C ARG A 428 19.69 -20.07 33.71
N PHE A 429 20.27 -21.09 33.08
CA PHE A 429 21.68 -21.41 33.26
C PHE A 429 22.58 -20.29 32.70
N ALA A 430 22.25 -19.73 31.53
CA ALA A 430 22.97 -18.59 30.97
C ALA A 430 22.98 -17.37 31.91
N GLU A 431 21.87 -17.10 32.61
CA GLU A 431 21.84 -16.08 33.67
C GLU A 431 22.78 -16.42 34.83
N GLN A 432 22.82 -17.67 35.27
CA GLN A 432 23.72 -18.11 36.36
C GLN A 432 25.19 -18.00 35.96
N VAL A 433 25.53 -18.25 34.69
CA VAL A 433 26.88 -17.99 34.16
C VAL A 433 27.26 -16.53 34.36
N LEU A 434 26.40 -15.59 33.93
CA LEU A 434 26.66 -14.16 34.12
C LEU A 434 26.75 -13.77 35.58
N GLN A 435 25.89 -14.32 36.45
CA GLN A 435 25.94 -14.06 37.89
C GLN A 435 27.28 -14.52 38.50
N ALA A 436 27.75 -15.72 38.12
CA ALA A 436 29.02 -16.23 38.57
C ALA A 436 30.20 -15.39 38.06
N MET A 437 30.13 -14.89 36.82
CA MET A 437 31.15 -14.01 36.26
C MET A 437 31.15 -12.63 36.93
N ALA A 438 29.99 -12.04 37.19
CA ALA A 438 29.87 -10.77 37.91
C ALA A 438 30.50 -10.81 39.31
N GLN A 439 30.45 -11.97 39.97
CA GLN A 439 31.06 -12.17 41.30
C GLN A 439 32.59 -12.26 41.28
N ARG A 440 33.23 -12.36 40.10
CA ARG A 440 34.70 -12.43 39.98
C ARG A 440 35.41 -11.10 40.23
N GLY A 441 34.67 -9.99 40.26
CA GLY A 441 35.24 -8.65 40.42
C GLY A 441 35.89 -8.10 39.15
N SER A 442 35.44 -8.53 37.96
CA SER A 442 35.86 -7.95 36.68
C SER A 442 35.36 -6.51 36.52
N ALA A 443 36.08 -5.72 35.71
CA ALA A 443 35.64 -4.39 35.30
C ALA A 443 34.39 -4.42 34.39
N THR A 444 34.13 -5.55 33.73
CA THR A 444 32.93 -5.74 32.89
C THR A 444 31.68 -5.83 33.74
N ARG A 445 30.72 -4.94 33.50
CA ARG A 445 29.40 -4.99 34.14
C ARG A 445 28.48 -5.95 33.40
N PHE A 446 28.18 -7.08 34.03
CA PHE A 446 27.21 -8.06 33.53
C PHE A 446 25.80 -7.74 34.01
N SER A 447 24.89 -7.54 33.06
CA SER A 447 23.48 -7.27 33.29
C SER A 447 22.63 -8.27 32.51
N MET A 448 21.39 -8.49 32.96
CA MET A 448 20.43 -9.33 32.26
C MET A 448 19.04 -8.72 32.34
N VAL A 449 18.29 -8.79 31.25
CA VAL A 449 16.92 -8.25 31.17
C VAL A 449 15.97 -9.38 30.83
N ARG A 450 14.93 -9.58 31.65
CA ARG A 450 13.85 -10.52 31.37
C ARG A 450 12.63 -9.74 30.87
N PHE A 451 12.05 -10.20 29.78
CA PHE A 451 10.73 -9.75 29.32
C PHE A 451 9.88 -10.94 28.87
N GLY A 452 8.59 -10.67 28.70
CA GLY A 452 7.60 -11.63 28.24
C GLY A 452 7.67 -11.85 26.74
N ASN A 453 6.53 -12.13 26.12
CA ASN A 453 6.48 -12.31 24.68
C ASN A 453 6.59 -10.97 23.93
N VAL A 454 7.26 -10.99 22.78
CA VAL A 454 7.31 -9.87 21.82
C VAL A 454 6.33 -10.16 20.70
N LEU A 455 5.42 -9.21 20.47
CA LEU A 455 4.41 -9.28 19.41
C LEU A 455 5.08 -9.36 18.03
N GLY A 456 4.45 -10.09 17.11
CA GLY A 456 4.96 -10.27 15.75
C GLY A 456 6.29 -11.01 15.60
N SER A 457 6.96 -11.43 16.69
CA SER A 457 8.29 -12.04 16.59
C SER A 457 8.29 -13.35 15.79
N SER A 458 9.42 -13.67 15.16
CA SER A 458 9.54 -14.81 14.24
C SER A 458 9.12 -16.12 14.91
N GLY A 459 8.14 -16.81 14.29
CA GLY A 459 7.57 -18.07 14.78
C GLY A 459 6.71 -17.95 16.04
N SER A 460 6.13 -16.77 16.31
CA SER A 460 5.13 -16.58 17.37
C SER A 460 3.71 -16.99 16.93
N VAL A 461 2.77 -17.01 17.88
CA VAL A 461 1.38 -17.46 17.64
C VAL A 461 0.62 -16.55 16.69
N VAL A 462 0.94 -15.25 16.67
CA VAL A 462 0.22 -14.25 15.87
C VAL A 462 0.42 -14.48 14.36
N PRO A 463 1.66 -14.60 13.84
CA PRO A 463 1.89 -15.02 12.45
C PRO A 463 1.26 -16.37 12.11
N LEU A 464 1.21 -17.31 13.06
CA LEU A 464 0.58 -18.62 12.85
C LEU A 464 -0.93 -18.46 12.64
N PHE A 465 -1.61 -17.68 13.48
CA PHE A 465 -3.04 -17.40 13.35
C PHE A 465 -3.37 -16.65 12.07
N ARG A 466 -2.59 -15.62 11.71
CA ARG A 466 -2.76 -14.93 10.42
C ARG A 466 -2.70 -15.94 9.26
N ARG A 467 -1.68 -16.81 9.24
CA ARG A 467 -1.54 -17.84 8.20
C ARG A 467 -2.71 -18.84 8.18
N GLN A 468 -3.18 -19.29 9.35
CA GLN A 468 -4.30 -20.24 9.45
C GLN A 468 -5.60 -19.62 8.93
N ILE A 469 -5.90 -18.39 9.36
CA ILE A 469 -7.12 -17.66 8.97
C ILE A 469 -7.09 -17.32 7.48
N SER A 470 -5.96 -16.80 6.96
CA SER A 470 -5.81 -16.53 5.52
C SER A 470 -5.92 -17.79 4.67
N GLY A 471 -5.58 -18.96 5.21
CA GLY A 471 -5.77 -20.26 4.58
C GLY A 471 -7.18 -20.84 4.70
N GLY A 472 -8.12 -20.13 5.33
CA GLY A 472 -9.48 -20.61 5.60
C GLY A 472 -9.58 -21.69 6.68
N GLY A 473 -8.50 -21.94 7.43
CA GLY A 473 -8.44 -22.93 8.51
C GLY A 473 -8.74 -22.34 9.89
N PRO A 474 -9.18 -23.16 10.86
CA PRO A 474 -9.42 -22.70 12.22
C PRO A 474 -8.11 -22.34 12.94
N GLY A 475 -8.18 -21.35 13.84
CA GLY A 475 -7.05 -21.00 14.71
C GLY A 475 -6.76 -22.11 15.72
N THR A 476 -5.51 -22.58 15.79
CA THR A 476 -5.13 -23.67 16.72
C THR A 476 -4.77 -23.12 18.10
N VAL A 477 -5.70 -23.22 19.04
CA VAL A 477 -5.47 -22.85 20.45
C VAL A 477 -4.92 -24.06 21.22
N THR A 478 -3.77 -23.89 21.86
CA THR A 478 -3.13 -24.99 22.62
C THR A 478 -3.90 -25.38 23.88
N HIS A 479 -4.48 -24.41 24.59
CA HIS A 479 -5.32 -24.64 25.75
C HIS A 479 -6.25 -23.43 26.00
N PRO A 480 -7.55 -23.61 26.29
CA PRO A 480 -8.52 -22.50 26.44
C PRO A 480 -8.16 -21.48 27.53
N ARG A 481 -7.49 -21.94 28.60
CA ARG A 481 -7.04 -21.10 29.73
C ARG A 481 -5.64 -20.49 29.57
N GLY A 482 -5.01 -20.62 28.40
CA GLY A 482 -3.67 -20.06 28.18
C GLY A 482 -3.71 -18.53 28.19
N THR A 483 -2.93 -17.89 29.07
CA THR A 483 -2.77 -16.42 29.12
C THR A 483 -1.34 -16.00 28.74
N ARG A 484 -1.17 -14.74 28.35
CA ARG A 484 0.12 -14.15 27.92
C ARG A 484 0.34 -12.79 28.53
#